data_AF-A0A0E0JH02-F1
#
_entry.id   AF-A0A0E0JH02-F1
#
_cell.length_a   1.000
_cell.length_b   1.000
_cell.length_c   1.000
_cell.angle_alpha   90.00
_cell.angle_beta   90.00
_cell.angle_gamma   90.00
#
_symmetry.space_group_name_H-M   'P 1'
#
loop_
_entity.id
_entity.type
_entity.pdbx_description
1 polymer ?
#
loop_
_entity_poly.entity_id
_entity_poly.type
_entity_poly.pdbx_seq_one_letter_code
_entity_poly.pdbx_strand_id
1 'polypeptide(L)'
;MESHGDKGEPSAMAKPPRPPKKLPMSRKGFGTREQSIQLLTNHVEVKYEDGNPVEAKGVCRRVVDQLQETYASELAGMEFAYDGEKSLFTAGALPQMKHQFVVVMEDASSSGR
;
A
#
# COMPACT_ATOMS: atom_id res chain seq x y z
N MET A 1 57.27 61.99 -5.52
CA MET A 1 56.40 61.21 -6.41
C MET A 1 56.36 59.81 -5.83
N GLU A 2 55.27 59.43 -5.20
CA GLU A 2 54.91 58.03 -4.93
C GLU A 2 53.49 58.02 -4.37
N SER A 3 52.54 57.88 -5.28
CA SER A 3 51.12 57.72 -5.01
C SER A 3 50.85 56.26 -4.67
N HIS A 4 50.53 55.96 -3.41
CA HIS A 4 49.96 54.66 -3.05
C HIS A 4 48.45 54.68 -3.33
N GLY A 5 48.07 53.96 -4.38
CA GLY A 5 46.70 53.80 -4.82
C GLY A 5 45.88 52.95 -3.85
N ASP A 6 44.73 53.49 -3.49
CA ASP A 6 43.63 52.79 -2.84
C ASP A 6 43.18 51.63 -3.75
N LYS A 7 43.42 50.39 -3.32
CA LYS A 7 42.85 49.19 -3.95
C LYS A 7 41.50 48.93 -3.29
N GLY A 8 40.44 49.44 -3.91
CA GLY A 8 39.07 49.06 -3.58
C GLY A 8 38.90 47.53 -3.66
N GLU A 9 38.53 46.91 -2.54
CA GLU A 9 38.09 45.52 -2.49
C GLU A 9 36.78 45.35 -3.28
N PRO A 10 36.62 44.25 -4.04
CA PRO A 10 35.38 44.00 -4.76
C PRO A 10 34.26 43.69 -3.77
N SER A 11 33.18 44.48 -3.84
CA SER A 11 31.93 44.23 -3.12
C SER A 11 31.41 42.83 -3.45
N ALA A 12 31.47 41.93 -2.48
CA ALA A 12 30.92 40.59 -2.59
C ALA A 12 29.40 40.68 -2.74
N MET A 13 28.89 40.48 -3.95
CA MET A 13 27.45 40.33 -4.19
C MET A 13 26.93 39.14 -3.38
N ALA A 14 26.14 39.42 -2.35
CA ALA A 14 25.50 38.41 -1.51
C ALA A 14 24.58 37.53 -2.37
N LYS A 15 24.80 36.21 -2.35
CA LYS A 15 23.94 35.25 -3.06
C LYS A 15 22.53 35.28 -2.42
N PRO A 16 21.45 35.28 -3.22
CA PRO A 16 20.09 35.30 -2.68
C PRO A 16 19.83 34.06 -1.82
N PRO A 17 19.07 34.20 -0.71
CA PRO A 17 18.78 33.08 0.18
C PRO A 17 18.02 31.99 -0.56
N ARG A 18 18.50 30.75 -0.44
CA ARG A 18 17.83 29.59 -1.04
C ARG A 18 16.47 29.40 -0.38
N PRO A 19 15.40 29.16 -1.16
CA PRO A 19 14.08 28.92 -0.60
C PRO A 19 14.10 27.69 0.31
N PRO A 20 13.36 27.69 1.43
CA PRO A 20 13.36 26.59 2.37
C PRO A 20 12.77 25.33 1.71
N LYS A 21 13.55 24.24 1.68
CA LYS A 21 13.09 22.93 1.22
C LYS A 21 12.19 22.32 2.29
N LYS A 22 10.87 22.40 2.10
CA LYS A 22 9.90 21.67 2.91
C LYS A 22 9.89 20.20 2.45
N LEU A 23 10.45 19.31 3.26
CA LEU A 23 10.41 17.87 3.05
C LEU A 23 9.45 17.23 4.08
N PRO A 24 8.81 16.10 3.74
CA PRO A 24 8.11 15.30 4.73
C PRO A 24 9.06 14.94 5.88
N MET A 25 8.65 15.19 7.13
CA MET A 25 9.43 14.78 8.30
C MET A 25 9.19 13.30 8.61
N SER A 26 10.23 12.60 9.06
CA SER A 26 10.08 11.23 9.57
C SER A 26 9.18 11.20 10.81
N ARG A 27 8.35 10.17 10.93
CA ARG A 27 7.47 9.96 12.08
C ARG A 27 8.31 9.72 13.34
N LYS A 28 8.00 10.43 14.45
CA LYS A 28 8.75 10.36 15.72
C LYS A 28 8.48 9.09 16.54
N GLY A 29 7.39 8.37 16.27
CA GLY A 29 7.00 7.13 16.95
C GLY A 29 5.53 6.75 16.71
N PHE A 30 5.04 5.74 17.44
CA PHE A 30 3.64 5.31 17.44
C PHE A 30 2.91 5.82 18.69
N GLY A 31 1.60 6.08 18.57
CA GLY A 31 0.77 6.47 19.72
C GLY A 31 0.53 5.28 20.65
N THR A 32 0.60 5.51 21.97
CA THR A 32 0.47 4.46 22.99
C THR A 32 -0.56 4.78 24.08
N ARG A 33 -1.13 5.98 24.05
CA ARG A 33 -2.16 6.40 25.01
C ARG A 33 -3.52 5.87 24.56
N GLU A 34 -4.41 5.68 25.53
CA GLU A 34 -5.75 5.08 25.38
C GLU A 34 -5.79 3.55 25.32
N GLN A 35 -7.01 3.01 25.42
CA GLN A 35 -7.28 1.59 25.34
C GLN A 35 -7.20 1.11 23.87
N SER A 36 -6.52 0.00 23.63
CA SER A 36 -6.47 -0.61 22.30
C SER A 36 -7.84 -1.19 21.93
N ILE A 37 -8.17 -1.06 20.64
CA ILE A 37 -9.34 -1.69 20.04
C ILE A 37 -8.88 -2.59 18.89
N GLN A 38 -9.55 -3.72 18.72
CA GLN A 38 -9.32 -4.58 17.56
C GLN A 38 -10.05 -3.99 16.36
N LEU A 39 -9.33 -3.78 15.27
CA LEU A 39 -9.89 -3.32 14.01
C LEU A 39 -9.80 -4.45 13.00
N LEU A 40 -10.85 -4.59 12.21
CA LEU A 40 -10.84 -5.42 11.01
C LEU A 40 -10.66 -4.50 9.81
N THR A 41 -9.85 -4.96 8.87
CA THR A 41 -9.61 -4.29 7.60
C THR A 41 -9.73 -5.31 6.49
N ASN A 42 -10.08 -4.85 5.29
CA ASN A 42 -10.18 -5.69 4.12
C ASN A 42 -8.78 -5.98 3.53
N HIS A 43 -7.94 -6.59 4.36
CA HIS A 43 -6.68 -7.18 3.93
C HIS A 43 -6.88 -8.68 3.74
N VAL A 44 -6.55 -9.17 2.56
CA VAL A 44 -6.69 -10.56 2.17
C VAL A 44 -5.31 -11.20 2.03
N GLU A 45 -5.22 -12.47 2.39
CA GLU A 45 -4.05 -13.30 2.15
C GLU A 45 -4.49 -14.51 1.34
N VAL A 46 -3.84 -14.73 0.20
CA VAL A 46 -4.16 -15.86 -0.70
C VAL A 46 -3.07 -16.92 -0.54
N LYS A 47 -3.50 -18.13 -0.16
CA LYS A 47 -2.65 -19.29 0.08
C LYS A 47 -3.23 -20.51 -0.62
N TYR A 48 -2.36 -21.43 -0.99
CA TYR A 48 -2.75 -22.78 -1.34
C TYR A 48 -3.17 -23.57 -0.08
N GLU A 49 -3.78 -24.74 -0.28
CA GLU A 49 -4.22 -25.61 0.83
C GLU A 49 -3.05 -26.13 1.68
N ASP A 50 -1.84 -26.22 1.11
CA ASP A 50 -0.61 -26.57 1.82
C ASP A 50 -0.05 -25.42 2.70
N GLY A 51 -0.72 -24.26 2.68
CA GLY A 51 -0.36 -23.07 3.45
C GLY A 51 0.66 -22.15 2.77
N ASN A 52 1.20 -22.54 1.60
CA ASN A 52 2.15 -21.73 0.87
C ASN A 52 1.46 -20.51 0.24
N PRO A 53 2.08 -19.31 0.30
CA PRO A 53 1.51 -18.12 -0.31
C PRO A 53 1.52 -18.21 -1.83
N VAL A 54 0.50 -17.62 -2.46
CA VAL A 54 0.46 -17.48 -3.92
C VAL A 54 1.26 -16.23 -4.32
N GLU A 55 2.40 -16.41 -4.99
CA GLU A 55 3.26 -15.27 -5.40
C GLU A 55 2.80 -14.63 -6.72
N ALA A 56 2.10 -15.37 -7.56
CA ALA A 56 1.67 -14.90 -8.86
C ALA A 56 0.41 -14.00 -8.74
N LYS A 57 0.60 -12.67 -8.82
CA LYS A 57 -0.48 -11.68 -8.74
C LYS A 57 -1.68 -11.97 -9.66
N GLY A 58 -1.42 -12.46 -10.87
CA GLY A 58 -2.47 -12.82 -11.82
C GLY A 58 -3.36 -13.97 -11.33
N VAL A 59 -2.76 -14.94 -10.61
CA VAL A 59 -3.50 -16.04 -9.98
C VAL A 59 -4.31 -15.51 -8.80
N CYS A 60 -3.71 -14.65 -7.95
CA CYS A 60 -4.44 -14.05 -6.83
C CYS A 60 -5.69 -13.29 -7.29
N ARG A 61 -5.61 -12.54 -8.40
CA ARG A 61 -6.78 -11.84 -8.97
C ARG A 61 -7.89 -12.81 -9.37
N ARG A 62 -7.55 -13.87 -10.10
CA ARG A 62 -8.52 -14.91 -10.49
C ARG A 62 -9.17 -15.60 -9.28
N VAL A 63 -8.40 -15.86 -8.23
CA VAL A 63 -8.93 -16.43 -6.98
C VAL A 63 -9.96 -15.49 -6.34
N VAL A 64 -9.70 -14.18 -6.34
CA VAL A 64 -10.65 -13.19 -5.79
C VAL A 64 -11.87 -13.00 -6.70
N ASP A 65 -11.72 -13.06 -8.02
CA ASP A 65 -12.85 -13.05 -8.94
C ASP A 65 -13.78 -14.26 -8.67
N GLN A 66 -13.18 -15.46 -8.56
CA GLN A 66 -13.91 -16.68 -8.25
C GLN A 66 -14.53 -16.66 -6.84
N LEU A 67 -13.85 -16.07 -5.85
CA LEU A 67 -14.41 -15.82 -4.52
C LEU A 67 -15.71 -15.02 -4.60
N GLN A 68 -15.71 -13.93 -5.38
CA GLN A 68 -16.89 -13.09 -5.56
C GLN A 68 -18.04 -13.86 -6.21
N GLU A 69 -17.77 -14.68 -7.22
CA GLU A 69 -18.78 -15.50 -7.88
C GLU A 69 -19.35 -16.59 -6.96
N THR A 70 -18.49 -17.34 -6.28
CA THR A 70 -18.88 -18.48 -5.43
C THR A 70 -19.62 -18.04 -4.18
N TYR A 71 -19.25 -16.89 -3.59
CA TYR A 71 -19.77 -16.41 -2.32
C TYR A 71 -20.58 -15.11 -2.43
N ALA A 72 -21.07 -14.75 -3.62
CA ALA A 72 -21.81 -13.50 -3.86
C ALA A 72 -22.90 -13.24 -2.81
N SER A 73 -23.73 -14.25 -2.50
CA SER A 73 -24.81 -14.13 -1.51
C SER A 73 -24.29 -13.92 -0.08
N GLU A 74 -23.19 -14.57 0.30
CA GLU A 74 -22.58 -14.41 1.64
C GLU A 74 -21.91 -13.04 1.79
N LEU A 75 -21.46 -12.47 0.68
CA LEU A 75 -20.78 -11.18 0.61
C LEU A 75 -21.74 -10.03 0.28
N ALA A 76 -23.05 -10.25 0.50
CA ALA A 76 -24.14 -9.30 0.25
C ALA A 76 -24.19 -8.75 -1.20
N GLY A 77 -23.68 -9.52 -2.15
CA GLY A 77 -23.59 -9.14 -3.56
C GLY A 77 -22.67 -7.93 -3.80
N MET A 78 -21.75 -7.64 -2.87
CA MET A 78 -20.84 -6.52 -3.01
C MET A 78 -19.79 -6.79 -4.08
N GLU A 79 -19.55 -5.78 -4.90
CA GLU A 79 -18.52 -5.83 -5.94
C GLU A 79 -17.15 -5.49 -5.34
N PHE A 80 -16.12 -6.20 -5.82
CA PHE A 80 -14.76 -6.07 -5.30
C PHE A 80 -13.82 -5.43 -6.31
N ALA A 81 -12.87 -4.66 -5.79
CA ALA A 81 -11.66 -4.29 -6.50
C ALA A 81 -10.47 -4.81 -5.70
N TYR A 82 -9.60 -5.59 -6.35
CA TYR A 82 -8.43 -6.18 -5.72
C TYR A 82 -7.16 -5.79 -6.49
N ASP A 83 -6.14 -5.36 -5.76
CA ASP A 83 -4.88 -4.87 -6.33
C ASP A 83 -3.99 -5.99 -6.89
N GLY A 84 -4.25 -7.26 -6.52
CA GLY A 84 -3.41 -8.41 -6.84
C GLY A 84 -2.38 -8.73 -5.75
N GLU A 85 -2.43 -8.05 -4.61
CA GLU A 85 -1.55 -8.26 -3.46
C GLU A 85 -2.35 -8.50 -2.18
N LYS A 86 -2.66 -7.44 -1.42
CA LYS A 86 -3.23 -7.58 -0.07
C LYS A 86 -4.51 -6.80 0.11
N SER A 87 -4.79 -5.81 -0.73
CA SER A 87 -5.87 -4.85 -0.45
C SER A 87 -7.10 -5.16 -1.29
N LEU A 88 -8.20 -5.46 -0.60
CA LEU A 88 -9.53 -5.63 -1.17
C LEU A 88 -10.36 -4.39 -0.88
N PHE A 89 -10.93 -3.80 -1.91
CA PHE A 89 -11.74 -2.58 -1.83
C PHE A 89 -13.19 -2.91 -2.19
N THR A 90 -14.11 -2.32 -1.44
CA THR A 90 -15.55 -2.52 -1.57
C THR A 90 -16.26 -1.18 -1.41
N ALA A 91 -17.42 -1.00 -2.05
CA ALA A 91 -18.20 0.23 -1.93
C ALA A 91 -18.83 0.43 -0.52
N GLY A 92 -18.89 -0.64 0.28
CA GLY A 92 -19.45 -0.63 1.63
C GLY A 92 -18.79 -1.66 2.54
N ALA A 93 -19.22 -1.70 3.81
CA ALA A 93 -18.71 -2.64 4.78
C ALA A 93 -19.14 -4.07 4.45
N LEU A 94 -18.19 -5.00 4.38
CA LEU A 94 -18.49 -6.40 4.13
C LEU A 94 -19.18 -7.05 5.34
N PRO A 95 -20.15 -7.96 5.11
CA PRO A 95 -20.73 -8.76 6.18
C PRO A 95 -19.64 -9.57 6.91
N GLN A 96 -19.54 -9.42 8.23
CA GLN A 96 -18.52 -10.10 9.05
C GLN A 96 -18.99 -11.50 9.47
N MET A 97 -19.33 -12.35 8.49
CA MET A 97 -19.83 -13.71 8.73
C MET A 97 -18.72 -14.77 8.71
N LYS A 98 -17.75 -14.63 7.80
CA LYS A 98 -16.58 -15.52 7.66
C LYS A 98 -15.35 -14.71 7.28
N HIS A 99 -14.18 -15.15 7.76
CA HIS A 99 -12.88 -14.53 7.47
C HIS A 99 -11.96 -15.42 6.62
N GLN A 100 -12.36 -16.67 6.38
CA GLN A 100 -11.63 -17.62 5.56
C GLN A 100 -12.60 -18.22 4.56
N PHE A 101 -12.16 -18.26 3.31
CA PHE A 101 -12.93 -18.76 2.17
C PHE A 101 -12.04 -19.73 1.41
N VAL A 102 -12.64 -20.81 0.90
CA VAL A 102 -11.94 -21.81 0.11
C VAL A 102 -12.47 -21.72 -1.31
N VAL A 103 -11.57 -21.52 -2.26
CA VAL A 103 -11.91 -21.35 -3.66
C VAL A 103 -11.23 -22.45 -4.45
N VAL A 104 -12.00 -23.19 -5.24
CA VAL A 104 -11.50 -24.24 -6.12
C VAL A 104 -11.33 -23.62 -7.51
N MET A 105 -10.12 -23.73 -8.09
CA MET A 105 -9.80 -23.21 -9.41
C MET A 105 -9.65 -24.37 -10.40
N GLU A 106 -10.39 -24.36 -11.51
CA GLU A 106 -10.36 -25.44 -12.52
C GLU A 106 -9.15 -25.36 -13.46
N ASP A 107 -8.62 -24.16 -13.73
CA ASP A 107 -7.52 -23.92 -14.68
C ASP A 107 -6.35 -23.14 -14.07
N ALA A 108 -5.95 -23.50 -12.85
CA ALA A 108 -4.66 -23.06 -12.31
C ALA A 108 -3.56 -23.94 -12.93
N SER A 109 -3.31 -23.82 -14.24
CA SER A 109 -2.19 -24.51 -14.88
C SER A 109 -0.92 -24.16 -14.11
N SER A 110 -0.40 -25.11 -13.33
CA SER A 110 0.94 -25.05 -12.79
C SER A 110 1.87 -25.10 -13.99
N SER A 111 2.26 -23.94 -14.49
CA SER A 111 3.36 -23.86 -15.46
C SER A 111 4.65 -24.22 -14.73
N GLY A 112 4.83 -25.51 -14.48
CA GLY A 112 6.12 -26.08 -14.18
C GLY A 112 6.95 -26.05 -15.44
N ARG A 113 7.93 -25.15 -15.48
CA ARG A 113 9.22 -25.28 -16.14
C ARG A 113 10.24 -24.41 -15.42
#